data_AF-A0A522QZW7-F1
#
_entry.id   AF-A0A522QZW7-F1
#
_cell.length_a   1.000
_cell.length_b   1.000
_cell.length_c   1.000
_cell.angle_alpha   90.00
_cell.angle_beta   90.00
_cell.angle_gamma   90.00
#
_symmetry.space_group_name_H-M   'P 1'
#
loop_
_entity.id
_entity.type
_entity.pdbx_description
1 polymer ?
#
loop_
_entity_poly.entity_id
_entity_poly.type
_entity_poly.pdbx_seq_one_letter_code
_entity_poly.pdbx_strand_id
1 'polypeptide(L)'
;MALKSYLVPAAAAAILIATVPSRLEAAPAHVQATITTAKTDRIAAHPNGGKIETTVAGLQAVSGVTCAKRADMVNALGRLYKEKQQSTGLVSPQAAVELFVSDTGDWTILATGTNGVSCMMAAGDGWDTATLARLPGS
;
A
#
# COMPACT_ATOMS: atom_id res chain seq x y z
N MET A 1 30.37 29.80 34.56
CA MET A 1 30.37 31.16 33.96
C MET A 1 31.58 31.22 33.04
N ALA A 2 31.42 30.94 31.74
CA ALA A 2 31.24 31.92 30.65
C ALA A 2 32.61 32.56 30.28
N LEU A 3 33.11 32.67 29.05
CA LEU A 3 32.56 32.74 27.68
C LEU A 3 33.68 32.52 26.62
N LYS A 4 33.24 32.18 25.38
CA LYS A 4 33.76 32.58 24.04
C LYS A 4 35.12 32.03 23.56
N SER A 5 35.13 31.15 22.54
CA SER A 5 35.02 31.39 21.08
C SER A 5 36.40 31.53 20.40
N TYR A 6 36.85 30.46 19.75
CA TYR A 6 37.87 30.49 18.68
C TYR A 6 37.36 29.57 17.55
N LEU A 7 36.87 30.17 16.47
CA LEU A 7 37.60 30.39 15.22
C LEU A 7 37.82 29.07 14.46
N VAL A 8 36.99 28.91 13.44
CA VAL A 8 37.06 27.89 12.39
C VAL A 8 38.25 28.20 11.48
N PRO A 9 39.15 27.24 11.20
CA PRO A 9 39.94 27.27 9.98
C PRO A 9 39.25 26.41 8.92
N ALA A 10 39.02 27.03 7.78
CA ALA A 10 38.70 26.37 6.53
C ALA A 10 39.92 25.61 5.99
N ALA A 11 39.62 24.52 5.28
CA ALA A 11 40.45 23.82 4.30
C ALA A 11 41.63 22.97 4.82
N ALA A 12 41.39 21.65 4.86
CA ALA A 12 42.35 20.69 4.33
C ALA A 12 41.57 19.49 3.76
N ALA A 13 41.69 19.31 2.45
CA ALA A 13 41.23 18.14 1.74
C ALA A 13 41.97 16.90 2.27
N ALA A 14 41.22 15.89 2.69
CA ALA A 14 41.71 14.53 2.81
C ALA A 14 40.64 13.60 2.23
N ILE A 15 40.93 13.17 1.00
CA ILE A 15 40.26 12.09 0.29
C ILE A 15 40.48 10.82 1.10
N LEU A 16 39.44 10.32 1.77
CA LEU A 16 39.36 8.94 2.21
C LEU A 16 38.17 8.30 1.51
N ILE A 17 38.51 7.54 0.48
CA ILE A 17 37.63 6.68 -0.29
C ILE A 17 37.31 5.47 0.61
N ALA A 18 36.33 5.61 1.51
CA ALA A 18 35.61 4.47 2.02
C ALA A 18 34.50 4.19 1.01
N THR A 19 34.73 3.22 0.13
CA THR A 19 33.66 2.65 -0.70
C THR A 19 32.69 1.91 0.23
N VAL A 20 31.78 2.67 0.85
CA VAL A 20 30.54 2.13 1.35
C VAL A 20 29.79 1.63 0.11
N PRO A 21 29.37 0.35 0.03
CA PRO A 21 28.41 -0.04 -0.98
C PRO A 21 27.10 0.67 -0.63
N SER A 22 26.93 1.88 -1.14
CA SER A 22 25.63 2.53 -1.24
C SER A 22 24.82 1.81 -2.30
N ARG A 23 24.49 0.53 -2.06
CA ARG A 23 23.19 0.01 -2.50
C ARG A 23 22.16 0.55 -1.52
N LEU A 24 21.94 1.86 -1.61
CA LEU A 24 20.60 2.40 -1.44
C LEU A 24 19.85 1.92 -2.69
N GLU A 25 19.49 0.63 -2.69
CA GLU A 25 18.50 0.10 -3.60
C GLU A 25 17.24 0.91 -3.26
N ALA A 26 16.94 1.94 -4.05
CA ALA A 26 15.61 2.49 -4.12
C ALA A 26 14.73 1.30 -4.50
N ALA A 27 14.11 0.67 -3.50
CA ALA A 27 13.03 -0.26 -3.75
C ALA A 27 12.05 0.48 -4.67
N PRO A 28 11.74 -0.06 -5.85
CA PRO A 28 10.87 0.64 -6.77
C PRO A 28 9.55 0.88 -6.06
N ALA A 29 9.19 2.15 -5.88
CA ALA A 29 7.86 2.61 -5.50
C ALA A 29 6.83 2.39 -6.63
N HIS A 30 7.03 1.32 -7.40
CA HIS A 30 6.09 0.68 -8.28
C HIS A 30 6.46 -0.81 -8.20
N VAL A 31 5.86 -1.54 -7.27
CA VAL A 31 5.43 -2.88 -7.65
C VAL A 31 4.41 -2.62 -8.74
N GLN A 32 4.88 -2.55 -9.98
CA GLN A 32 4.04 -2.85 -11.11
C GLN A 32 3.52 -4.23 -10.76
N ALA A 33 2.24 -4.31 -10.44
CA ALA A 33 1.49 -5.49 -10.79
C ALA A 33 1.64 -5.60 -12.31
N THR A 34 2.74 -6.20 -12.76
CA THR A 34 2.69 -6.99 -13.97
C THR A 34 1.62 -8.00 -13.64
N ILE A 35 0.39 -7.68 -14.08
CA ILE A 35 -0.49 -8.69 -14.63
C ILE A 35 0.41 -9.38 -15.64
N THR A 36 1.14 -10.40 -15.18
CA THR A 36 1.83 -11.34 -16.04
C THR A 36 0.73 -11.74 -16.97
N THR A 37 0.84 -11.27 -18.22
CA THR A 37 -0.06 -11.56 -19.32
C THR A 37 -0.55 -12.97 -19.08
N ALA A 38 -1.84 -13.09 -18.75
CA ALA A 38 -2.52 -14.36 -18.72
C ALA A 38 -2.01 -15.09 -19.95
N LYS A 39 -1.38 -16.24 -19.72
CA LYS A 39 -1.05 -17.25 -20.71
C LYS A 39 -1.63 -16.87 -22.07
N THR A 40 -0.81 -16.31 -22.95
CA THR A 40 -1.17 -16.05 -24.34
C THR A 40 -1.32 -17.40 -25.03
N ASP A 41 -2.34 -18.17 -24.65
CA ASP A 41 -2.78 -19.36 -25.34
C ASP A 41 -4.29 -19.26 -25.51
N ARG A 42 -4.62 -18.65 -26.65
CA ARG A 42 -5.81 -18.91 -27.47
C ARG A 42 -7.15 -18.42 -26.92
N ILE A 43 -7.33 -17.10 -27.00
CA ILE A 43 -8.64 -16.57 -27.41
C ILE A 43 -8.75 -16.85 -28.91
N ALA A 44 -9.58 -17.83 -29.27
CA ALA A 44 -9.98 -18.04 -30.65
C ALA A 44 -10.62 -16.75 -31.19
N ALA A 45 -10.20 -16.35 -32.39
CA ALA A 45 -10.74 -15.21 -33.11
C ALA A 45 -12.28 -15.28 -33.18
N HIS A 46 -12.96 -14.25 -32.67
CA HIS A 46 -14.37 -14.02 -32.99
C HIS A 46 -14.45 -13.42 -34.40
N PRO A 47 -15.35 -13.89 -35.29
CA PRO A 47 -15.39 -13.49 -36.69
C PRO A 47 -16.00 -12.10 -36.97
N ASN A 48 -16.29 -11.27 -35.96
CA ASN A 48 -16.76 -9.90 -36.17
C ASN A 48 -16.01 -8.96 -35.22
N GLY A 49 -15.13 -8.13 -35.79
CA GLY A 49 -14.14 -7.30 -35.09
C GLY A 49 -14.71 -6.15 -34.25
N GLY A 50 -15.47 -6.47 -33.21
CA GLY A 50 -15.81 -5.53 -32.13
C GLY A 50 -14.63 -5.40 -31.16
N LYS A 51 -14.11 -4.19 -30.99
CA LYS A 51 -13.17 -3.88 -29.91
C LYS A 51 -13.93 -3.90 -28.59
N ILE A 52 -13.59 -4.81 -27.69
CA ILE A 52 -14.10 -4.79 -26.32
C ILE A 52 -13.30 -3.71 -25.56
N GLU A 53 -13.73 -2.45 -25.63
CA GLU A 53 -13.22 -1.40 -24.75
C GLU A 53 -13.94 -1.48 -23.40
N THR A 54 -13.52 -2.42 -22.55
CA THR A 54 -13.96 -2.47 -21.15
C THR A 54 -13.34 -1.30 -20.41
N THR A 55 -14.03 -0.16 -20.34
CA THR A 55 -13.62 0.97 -19.49
C THR A 55 -13.90 0.61 -18.02
N VAL A 56 -12.88 0.19 -17.28
CA VAL A 56 -12.95 0.10 -15.81
C VAL A 56 -12.82 1.51 -15.22
N ALA A 57 -13.91 2.26 -15.18
CA ALA A 57 -13.98 3.55 -14.49
C ALA A 57 -14.22 3.31 -12.99
N GLY A 58 -13.29 3.74 -12.13
CA GLY A 58 -13.56 3.89 -10.69
C GLY A 58 -12.57 3.27 -9.70
N LEU A 59 -11.51 2.56 -10.11
CA LEU A 59 -10.47 2.17 -9.15
C LEU A 59 -9.63 3.39 -8.77
N GLN A 60 -9.94 3.99 -7.62
CA GLN A 60 -9.05 4.91 -6.94
C GLN A 60 -7.89 4.09 -6.36
N ALA A 61 -6.81 3.95 -7.12
CA ALA A 61 -5.60 3.34 -6.59
C ALA A 61 -5.07 4.21 -5.44
N VAL A 62 -4.91 3.62 -4.25
CA VAL A 62 -4.24 4.30 -3.14
C VAL A 62 -2.78 4.50 -3.54
N SER A 63 -2.41 5.73 -3.88
CA SER A 63 -1.08 6.09 -4.37
C SER A 63 -0.09 6.18 -3.20
N GLY A 64 0.45 5.03 -2.82
CA GLY A 64 1.51 4.92 -1.81
C GLY A 64 1.10 4.07 -0.61
N VAL A 65 2.05 3.30 -0.09
CA VAL A 65 1.85 2.51 1.13
C VAL A 65 1.99 3.44 2.33
N THR A 66 0.86 3.78 2.97
CA THR A 66 0.85 4.59 4.19
C THR A 66 0.94 3.67 5.40
N CYS A 67 1.99 3.84 6.21
CA CYS A 67 2.19 3.06 7.43
C CYS A 67 2.26 3.95 8.66
N ALA A 68 1.67 3.51 9.77
CA ALA A 68 1.81 4.14 11.08
C ALA A 68 1.66 3.10 12.19
N LYS A 69 1.70 3.52 13.47
CA LYS A 69 1.35 2.61 14.57
C LYS A 69 -0.09 2.13 14.37
N ARG A 70 -0.35 0.85 14.60
CA ARG A 70 -1.67 0.26 14.45
C ARG A 70 -2.76 1.06 15.18
N ALA A 71 -2.48 1.47 16.41
CA ALA A 71 -3.41 2.25 17.22
C ALA A 71 -3.82 3.58 16.56
N ASP A 72 -2.87 4.26 15.92
CA ASP A 72 -3.13 5.54 15.25
C ASP A 72 -3.97 5.32 13.98
N MET A 73 -3.66 4.28 13.20
CA MET A 73 -4.43 3.89 12.02
C MET A 73 -5.87 3.53 12.39
N VAL A 74 -6.05 2.61 13.36
CA VAL A 74 -7.39 2.16 13.79
C VAL A 74 -8.22 3.33 14.34
N ASN A 75 -7.60 4.22 15.12
CA ASN A 75 -8.27 5.42 15.62
C ASN A 75 -8.68 6.37 14.47
N ALA A 76 -7.78 6.61 13.51
CA ALA A 76 -8.09 7.42 12.34
C ALA A 76 -9.25 6.84 11.53
N LEU A 77 -9.23 5.53 11.23
CA LEU A 77 -10.30 4.83 10.52
C LEU A 77 -11.65 4.95 11.24
N GLY A 78 -11.69 4.66 12.55
CA GLY A 78 -12.91 4.77 13.33
C GLY A 78 -13.44 6.20 13.46
N ARG A 79 -12.56 7.20 13.53
CA ARG A 79 -12.97 8.61 13.65
C ARG A 79 -13.45 9.21 12.34
N LEU A 80 -12.67 9.04 11.28
CA LEU A 80 -12.85 9.70 9.99
C LEU A 80 -13.85 8.97 9.10
N TYR A 81 -13.79 7.64 9.07
CA TYR A 81 -14.58 6.82 8.15
C TYR A 81 -15.64 5.97 8.86
N LYS A 82 -15.68 6.01 10.19
CA LYS A 82 -16.58 5.16 11.02
C LYS A 82 -16.37 3.66 10.78
N GLU A 83 -15.23 3.29 10.23
CA GLU A 83 -14.89 1.89 10.00
C GLU A 83 -14.53 1.19 11.31
N LYS A 84 -14.98 -0.06 11.44
CA LYS A 84 -14.67 -0.95 12.55
C LYS A 84 -14.06 -2.23 12.02
N GLN A 85 -13.18 -2.85 12.79
CA GLN A 85 -12.57 -4.12 12.40
C GLN A 85 -13.65 -5.19 12.23
N GLN A 86 -13.78 -5.73 11.01
CA GLN A 86 -14.72 -6.81 10.70
C GLN A 86 -14.04 -8.18 10.75
N SER A 87 -12.78 -8.26 10.30
CA SER A 87 -12.05 -9.52 10.30
C SER A 87 -10.54 -9.32 10.43
N THR A 88 -9.86 -10.39 10.80
CA THR A 88 -8.40 -10.46 10.86
C THR A 88 -7.93 -11.88 10.56
N GLY A 89 -6.77 -12.01 9.95
CA GLY A 89 -6.14 -13.30 9.69
C GLY A 89 -4.63 -13.17 9.64
N LEU A 90 -3.91 -14.22 10.04
CA LEU A 90 -2.46 -14.28 9.88
C LEU A 90 -2.14 -14.66 8.43
N VAL A 91 -1.27 -13.88 7.78
CA VAL A 91 -0.69 -14.25 6.47
C VAL A 91 0.68 -14.92 6.66
N SER A 92 1.31 -14.71 7.80
CA SER A 92 2.49 -15.40 8.27
C SER A 92 2.61 -15.26 9.80
N PRO A 93 3.55 -15.96 10.46
CA PRO A 93 3.81 -15.73 11.89
C PRO A 93 4.27 -14.29 12.22
N GLN A 94 4.65 -13.48 11.22
CA GLN A 94 5.15 -12.13 11.38
C GLN A 94 4.17 -11.04 10.94
N ALA A 95 3.02 -11.42 10.35
CA ALA A 95 2.08 -10.45 9.81
C ALA A 95 0.62 -10.93 9.85
N ALA A 96 -0.26 -10.01 10.21
CA ALA A 96 -1.71 -10.14 10.08
C ALA A 96 -2.23 -9.23 8.96
N VAL A 97 -3.34 -9.63 8.34
CA VAL A 97 -4.17 -8.78 7.50
C VAL A 97 -5.49 -8.54 8.23
N GLU A 98 -5.94 -7.29 8.20
CA GLU A 98 -7.11 -6.81 8.93
C GLU A 98 -8.03 -6.08 7.95
N LEU A 99 -9.33 -6.35 8.02
CA LEU A 99 -10.37 -5.65 7.26
C LEU A 99 -11.19 -4.79 8.21
N PHE A 100 -11.37 -3.53 7.83
CA PHE A 100 -12.20 -2.55 8.51
C PHE A 100 -13.32 -2.12 7.57
N VAL A 101 -14.55 -2.01 8.09
CA VAL A 101 -15.73 -1.64 7.30
C VAL A 101 -16.66 -0.74 8.13
N SER A 102 -17.23 0.28 7.50
CA SER A 102 -18.26 1.17 8.06
C SER A 102 -19.67 0.66 7.74
N ASP A 103 -20.68 1.14 8.48
CA ASP A 103 -22.08 0.79 8.19
C ASP A 103 -22.55 1.34 6.82
N THR A 104 -21.84 2.31 6.25
CA THR A 104 -22.09 2.89 4.91
C THR A 104 -21.35 2.18 3.78
N GLY A 105 -20.52 1.17 4.10
CA GLY A 105 -19.77 0.38 3.13
C GLY A 105 -18.40 0.92 2.76
N ASP A 106 -17.89 1.96 3.44
CA ASP A 106 -16.47 2.34 3.36
C ASP A 106 -15.63 1.21 3.96
N TRP A 107 -14.47 0.93 3.38
CA TRP A 107 -13.62 -0.14 3.85
C TRP A 107 -12.14 0.12 3.64
N THR A 108 -11.34 -0.47 4.52
CA THR A 108 -9.88 -0.43 4.48
C THR A 108 -9.28 -1.79 4.83
N ILE A 109 -8.25 -2.22 4.10
CA ILE A 109 -7.41 -3.37 4.44
C ILE A 109 -6.06 -2.88 4.96
N LEU A 110 -5.68 -3.33 6.16
CA LEU A 110 -4.36 -3.11 6.74
C LEU A 110 -3.55 -4.41 6.77
N ALA A 111 -2.23 -4.29 6.57
CA ALA A 111 -1.26 -5.32 6.92
C ALA A 111 -0.49 -4.88 8.17
N THR A 112 -0.50 -5.71 9.21
CA THR A 112 0.06 -5.40 10.53
C THR A 112 1.19 -6.34 10.87
N GLY A 113 2.38 -5.79 11.11
CA GLY A 113 3.54 -6.53 11.59
C GLY A 113 3.54 -6.74 13.11
N THR A 114 4.33 -7.70 13.57
CA THR A 114 4.55 -7.96 15.02
C THR A 114 5.19 -6.79 15.77
N ASN A 115 5.79 -5.84 15.04
CA ASN A 115 6.31 -4.59 15.58
C ASN A 115 5.21 -3.54 15.89
N GLY A 116 3.93 -3.87 15.66
CA GLY A 116 2.80 -2.97 15.90
C GLY A 116 2.63 -1.87 14.86
N VAL A 117 3.34 -1.95 13.73
CA VAL A 117 3.16 -1.06 12.58
C VAL A 117 2.12 -1.68 11.64
N SER A 118 1.17 -0.86 11.20
CA SER A 118 0.16 -1.23 10.20
C SER A 118 0.32 -0.37 8.95
N CYS A 119 0.24 -1.00 7.79
CA CYS A 119 0.29 -0.35 6.49
C CYS A 119 -1.06 -0.53 5.78
N MET A 120 -1.60 0.57 5.24
CA MET A 120 -2.79 0.54 4.39
C MET A 120 -2.43 -0.10 3.05
N MET A 121 -3.10 -1.19 2.72
CA MET A 121 -2.88 -1.97 1.50
C MET A 121 -3.91 -1.65 0.43
N ALA A 122 -5.15 -1.43 0.84
CA ALA A 122 -6.26 -1.04 -0.02
C ALA A 122 -7.32 -0.30 0.79
N ALA A 123 -8.08 0.55 0.13
CA ALA A 123 -9.25 1.21 0.67
C ALA A 123 -10.26 1.48 -0.46
N GLY A 124 -11.53 1.63 -0.11
CA GLY A 124 -12.59 1.93 -1.06
C GLY A 124 -13.95 2.07 -0.38
N ASP A 125 -15.00 1.99 -1.19
CA ASP A 125 -16.39 2.03 -0.78
C ASP A 125 -17.17 0.82 -1.34
N GLY A 126 -18.47 0.79 -1.07
CA GLY A 126 -19.38 -0.21 -1.64
C GLY A 126 -19.24 -1.63 -1.06
N TRP A 127 -18.62 -1.77 0.12
CA TRP A 127 -18.52 -3.08 0.78
C TRP A 127 -19.89 -3.57 1.24
N ASP A 128 -20.27 -4.78 0.82
CA ASP A 128 -21.48 -5.47 1.25
C ASP A 128 -21.10 -6.72 2.06
N THR A 129 -21.52 -6.79 3.32
CA THR A 129 -21.28 -7.92 4.21
C THR A 129 -22.31 -9.04 4.08
N ALA A 130 -23.47 -8.77 3.46
CA ALA A 130 -24.61 -9.70 3.39
C ALA A 130 -24.62 -10.55 2.11
N THR A 131 -23.92 -10.10 1.06
CA THR A 131 -23.91 -10.76 -0.25
C THR A 131 -22.50 -11.16 -0.65
N LEU A 132 -22.33 -12.32 -1.31
CA LEU A 132 -21.12 -12.55 -2.10
C LEU A 132 -21.09 -11.46 -3.19
N ALA A 133 -20.15 -10.53 -3.11
CA ALA A 133 -20.05 -9.41 -4.04
C ALA A 133 -20.12 -9.93 -5.49
N ARG A 134 -21.12 -9.47 -6.25
CA ARG A 134 -21.20 -9.78 -7.67
C ARG A 134 -20.07 -9.01 -8.36
N LEU A 135 -19.09 -9.75 -8.87
CA LEU A 135 -17.97 -9.16 -9.60
C LEU A 135 -18.51 -8.28 -10.75
N PRO A 136 -17.95 -7.10 -10.98
CA PRO A 136 -18.32 -6.30 -12.14
C PRO A 136 -18.18 -7.14 -13.43
N GLY A 137 -19.28 -7.29 -14.17
CA GLY A 137 -19.31 -8.03 -15.44
C GLY A 137 -19.59 -9.53 -15.36
N SER A 138 -19.98 -10.08 -14.20
CA SER A 138 -20.50 -11.46 -14.10
C SER A 138 -22.02 -11.57 -14.20
#